data_AF-I1MFT1-F1
#
_entry.id   AF-I1MFT1-F1
#
_cell.length_a   1.000
_cell.length_b   1.000
_cell.length_c   1.000
_cell.angle_alpha   90.00
_cell.angle_beta   90.00
_cell.angle_gamma   90.00
#
_symmetry.space_group_name_H-M   'P 1'
#
loop_
_entity.id
_entity.type
_entity.pdbx_description
1 polymer ?
#
loop_
_entity_poly.entity_id
_entity_poly.type
_entity_poly.pdbx_seq_one_letter_code
_entity_poly.pdbx_strand_id
1 'polypeptide(L)'
;MSFRIRDQERDTDSPREAGEIDTRAPFQSVKAAVSLFGEVAVSKEKRSIKRRSSENVLEKETQLLLAQRELNKIKKQLESAENTKSKALSELDKANVTLQELTKKLNSVRESKQSAIEAAEAVKNQAKELEQALSQKAIGYEAWKQELEHARKEYTTTVKELDASKQELNKIRQDFDTALEAKLAAFQTAGEAQRSAKLNTEKLHELKNQVATMKEQIEHLKLASSQAQEDQAKAMEEREARLSFYENAKEEAQNKLIALKNEYEPELTQSLEAKLAETSEEIQVLQKQIQEAHASEMDSVRLITLEIKEATKTLQEVAEEESSLRDLVDSLRKELEQVKKEQEELKEKEKAAEALAVDLTDQLQSKPEETMDKESDNIDEIELKIKHLSFETETARREEEEMRSKTQELKQEAEKSKAVAEELEKKLELYLKQAEEAKAAEQRAIEEMKMMSDSDNTQDTVSVADSNGKIVLTVDEFAALSGKIKESEDLIDRTETAVMAQVEAINTRKNEVDRKVEANLKAIEEIKAATDMALRNAEMADSAKVAVEGELKKWRQEEQNLDYSDNSSRPISLRI
;
A
#
# COMPACT_ATOMS: atom_id res chain seq x y z
N MET A 1 -66.23 -6.80 -130.74
CA MET A 1 -67.44 -7.54 -131.12
C MET A 1 -68.26 -6.67 -132.06
N SER A 2 -68.14 -7.03 -133.33
CA SER A 2 -69.01 -6.85 -134.50
C SER A 2 -70.22 -5.90 -134.54
N PHE A 3 -70.36 -5.27 -135.72
CA PHE A 3 -71.57 -4.77 -136.41
C PHE A 3 -72.18 -3.46 -135.86
N ARG A 4 -72.48 -2.40 -136.61
CA ARG A 4 -72.88 -2.26 -138.02
C ARG A 4 -72.38 -0.90 -138.54
N ILE A 5 -71.54 -0.90 -139.57
CA ILE A 5 -71.54 0.17 -140.56
C ILE A 5 -72.79 -0.14 -141.41
N ARG A 6 -73.85 0.65 -141.24
CA ARG A 6 -75.01 0.58 -142.13
C ARG A 6 -74.80 1.66 -143.17
N ASP A 7 -74.15 1.25 -144.27
CA ASP A 7 -74.25 1.94 -145.54
C ASP A 7 -75.74 2.11 -145.86
N GLN A 8 -76.16 3.36 -145.98
CA GLN A 8 -77.45 3.70 -146.58
C GLN A 8 -77.14 4.43 -147.88
N GLU A 9 -77.05 3.63 -148.94
CA GLU A 9 -77.21 4.03 -150.32
C GLU A 9 -78.53 4.81 -150.49
N ARG A 10 -78.48 5.93 -151.19
CA ARG A 10 -79.06 6.07 -152.54
C ARG A 10 -79.20 7.55 -152.88
N ASP A 11 -78.39 7.94 -153.85
CA ASP A 11 -78.64 9.04 -154.75
C ASP A 11 -80.08 8.97 -155.27
N THR A 12 -80.89 9.96 -154.93
CA THR A 12 -82.02 10.36 -155.78
C THR A 12 -81.57 11.55 -156.60
N ASP A 13 -80.87 11.24 -157.69
CA ASP A 13 -80.82 12.09 -158.87
C ASP A 13 -82.26 12.34 -159.33
N SER A 14 -82.72 13.59 -159.23
CA SER A 14 -83.91 14.08 -159.92
C SER A 14 -83.48 15.20 -160.85
N PRO A 15 -83.36 14.96 -162.16
CA PRO A 15 -83.18 16.03 -163.13
C PRO A 15 -84.56 16.63 -163.45
N ARG A 16 -84.80 17.85 -162.99
CA ARG A 16 -85.78 18.80 -163.57
C ARG A 16 -84.97 20.06 -163.81
N GLU A 17 -84.41 20.31 -164.99
CA GLU A 17 -85.08 20.61 -166.26
C GLU A 17 -86.07 21.78 -166.16
N ALA A 18 -85.84 22.75 -167.05
CA ALA A 18 -86.71 23.85 -167.47
C ALA A 18 -86.73 25.13 -166.60
N GLY A 19 -85.83 26.04 -166.94
CA GLY A 19 -85.91 27.46 -166.63
C GLY A 19 -84.81 28.24 -167.33
N GLU A 20 -84.66 28.09 -168.65
CA GLU A 20 -83.83 28.99 -169.45
C GLU A 20 -84.36 30.43 -169.27
N ILE A 21 -83.59 31.26 -168.57
CA ILE A 21 -83.87 32.68 -168.46
C ILE A 21 -83.46 33.32 -169.78
N ASP A 22 -84.43 33.84 -170.54
CA ASP A 22 -84.17 34.60 -171.77
C ASP A 22 -83.31 35.82 -171.44
N THR A 23 -82.02 35.76 -171.82
CA THR A 23 -81.05 36.85 -171.67
C THR A 23 -80.96 37.72 -172.93
N ARG A 24 -81.95 37.72 -173.83
CA ARG A 24 -81.95 38.66 -174.95
C ARG A 24 -81.95 40.09 -174.43
N ALA A 25 -81.03 40.88 -174.97
CA ALA A 25 -80.80 42.26 -174.56
C ALA A 25 -82.10 43.08 -174.61
N PRO A 26 -82.40 43.88 -173.56
CA PRO A 26 -83.52 44.82 -173.59
C PRO A 26 -83.40 45.77 -174.78
N PHE A 27 -84.54 46.12 -175.36
CA PHE A 27 -84.76 47.17 -176.37
C PHE A 27 -83.68 48.29 -176.36
N GLN A 28 -83.01 48.48 -177.49
CA GLN A 28 -81.84 49.37 -177.65
C GLN A 28 -82.13 50.88 -177.53
N SER A 29 -83.37 51.31 -177.28
CA SER A 29 -83.69 52.72 -177.02
C SER A 29 -85.09 52.91 -176.43
N VAL A 30 -85.19 53.79 -175.43
CA VAL A 30 -86.45 54.31 -174.87
C VAL A 30 -87.34 54.93 -175.96
N LYS A 31 -86.76 55.38 -177.08
CA LYS A 31 -87.50 55.91 -178.25
C LYS A 31 -88.35 54.84 -178.95
N ALA A 32 -87.92 53.58 -178.95
CA ALA A 32 -88.65 52.47 -179.57
C ALA A 32 -89.76 51.90 -178.67
N ALA A 33 -89.61 51.98 -177.35
CA ALA A 33 -90.60 51.49 -176.39
C ALA A 33 -91.81 52.44 -176.20
N VAL A 34 -91.63 53.75 -176.43
CA VAL A 34 -92.68 54.76 -176.18
C VAL A 34 -93.52 55.11 -177.42
N SER A 35 -93.10 54.71 -178.63
CA SER A 35 -94.00 54.73 -179.81
C SER A 35 -95.17 53.74 -179.70
N LEU A 36 -95.17 52.85 -178.71
CA LEU A 36 -96.30 51.96 -178.39
C LEU A 36 -97.37 52.63 -177.51
N PHE A 37 -97.06 53.77 -176.87
CA PHE A 37 -98.03 54.55 -176.11
C PHE A 37 -98.50 55.74 -176.97
N GLY A 38 -99.31 55.38 -177.97
CA GLY A 38 -99.80 56.26 -179.03
C GLY A 38 -100.52 57.51 -178.54
N GLU A 39 -99.95 58.65 -178.95
CA GLU A 39 -100.56 59.92 -179.26
C GLU A 39 -101.79 59.77 -180.18
N VAL A 40 -102.98 60.20 -179.72
CA VAL A 40 -104.12 60.54 -180.60
C VAL A 40 -104.85 61.75 -180.00
N ALA A 41 -104.34 62.95 -180.25
CA ALA A 41 -105.14 64.18 -180.18
C ALA A 41 -104.80 65.01 -181.42
N VAL A 42 -105.49 64.68 -182.51
CA VAL A 42 -105.27 65.17 -183.88
C VAL A 42 -106.25 66.31 -184.22
N SER A 43 -105.76 67.29 -184.99
CA SER A 43 -106.46 68.27 -185.88
C SER A 43 -107.57 69.16 -185.28
N LYS A 44 -107.39 70.47 -185.08
CA LYS A 44 -107.29 71.55 -186.09
C LYS A 44 -108.27 71.48 -187.27
N GLU A 45 -109.21 72.43 -187.26
CA GLU A 45 -109.37 73.45 -188.31
C GLU A 45 -110.07 73.07 -189.63
N LYS A 46 -111.23 73.69 -189.90
CA LYS A 46 -111.67 74.31 -191.19
C LYS A 46 -113.19 74.57 -191.18
N ARG A 47 -113.63 75.83 -191.28
CA ARG A 47 -113.92 76.62 -192.50
C ARG A 47 -115.33 76.38 -193.10
N SER A 48 -116.08 77.48 -193.09
CA SER A 48 -116.79 78.07 -194.23
C SER A 48 -118.03 77.39 -194.85
N ILE A 49 -119.15 78.10 -194.69
CA ILE A 49 -120.05 78.56 -195.77
C ILE A 49 -120.72 77.47 -196.62
N LYS A 50 -122.01 77.18 -196.37
CA LYS A 50 -123.05 77.28 -197.42
C LYS A 50 -124.48 77.19 -196.86
N ARG A 51 -125.35 77.90 -197.57
CA ARG A 51 -126.74 78.26 -197.31
C ARG A 51 -127.73 77.08 -197.29
N ARG A 52 -128.80 77.28 -196.48
CA ARG A 52 -130.23 77.05 -196.74
C ARG A 52 -130.58 75.87 -197.68
N SER A 53 -131.11 74.78 -197.15
CA SER A 53 -132.55 74.50 -196.92
C SER A 53 -132.69 73.05 -196.44
N SER A 54 -133.67 72.79 -195.59
CA SER A 54 -133.89 71.59 -194.80
C SER A 54 -134.17 70.33 -195.62
N GLU A 55 -133.14 69.57 -195.97
CA GLU A 55 -133.30 68.15 -196.35
C GLU A 55 -132.20 67.25 -195.74
N ASN A 56 -131.36 67.84 -194.88
CA ASN A 56 -130.21 67.27 -194.15
C ASN A 56 -130.55 66.56 -192.83
N VAL A 57 -131.81 66.14 -192.62
CA VAL A 57 -132.21 65.47 -191.36
C VAL A 57 -131.98 63.95 -191.46
N LEU A 58 -132.35 63.32 -192.59
CA LEU A 58 -132.35 61.85 -192.74
C LEU A 58 -130.93 61.24 -192.86
N GLU A 59 -129.99 61.95 -193.48
CA GLU A 59 -128.60 61.48 -193.66
C GLU A 59 -127.78 61.58 -192.36
N LYS A 60 -128.06 62.60 -191.54
CA LYS A 60 -127.44 62.75 -190.21
C LYS A 60 -127.95 61.73 -189.20
N GLU A 61 -129.21 61.33 -189.32
CA GLU A 61 -129.82 60.32 -188.45
C GLU A 61 -129.26 58.91 -188.71
N THR A 62 -128.99 58.58 -189.98
CA THR A 62 -128.36 57.31 -190.37
C THR A 62 -126.90 57.23 -189.91
N GLN A 63 -126.12 58.32 -189.99
CA GLN A 63 -124.77 58.38 -189.41
C GLN A 63 -124.78 58.26 -187.88
N LEU A 64 -125.76 58.86 -187.20
CA LEU A 64 -125.92 58.77 -185.75
C LEU A 64 -126.15 57.31 -185.30
N LEU A 65 -127.02 56.57 -186.00
CA LEU A 65 -127.33 55.17 -185.68
C LEU A 65 -126.15 54.23 -185.88
N LEU A 66 -125.32 54.44 -186.92
CA LEU A 66 -124.10 53.66 -187.14
C LEU A 66 -123.06 53.92 -186.04
N ALA A 67 -122.83 55.19 -185.68
CA ALA A 67 -121.93 55.57 -184.60
C ALA A 67 -122.38 55.02 -183.23
N GLN A 68 -123.68 55.04 -182.96
CA GLN A 68 -124.27 54.44 -181.75
C GLN A 68 -124.00 52.92 -181.67
N ARG A 69 -124.02 52.23 -182.82
CA ARG A 69 -123.78 50.78 -182.91
C ARG A 69 -122.30 50.44 -182.67
N GLU A 70 -121.38 51.22 -183.24
CA GLU A 70 -119.94 51.04 -183.00
C GLU A 70 -119.55 51.36 -181.55
N LEU A 71 -120.10 52.43 -180.97
CA LEU A 71 -119.87 52.80 -179.57
C LEU A 71 -120.29 51.68 -178.62
N ASN A 72 -121.44 51.04 -178.87
CA ASN A 72 -121.90 49.89 -178.08
C ASN A 72 -120.99 48.65 -178.26
N LYS A 73 -120.40 48.46 -179.44
CA LYS A 73 -119.46 47.36 -179.72
C LYS A 73 -118.14 47.54 -178.96
N ILE A 74 -117.61 48.77 -178.97
CA ILE A 74 -116.39 49.15 -178.25
C ILE A 74 -116.59 49.04 -176.73
N LYS A 75 -117.74 49.48 -176.21
CA LYS A 75 -118.08 49.34 -174.77
C LYS A 75 -118.03 47.88 -174.31
N LYS A 76 -118.64 46.96 -175.08
CA LYS A 76 -118.61 45.53 -174.73
C LYS A 76 -117.20 44.94 -174.76
N GLN A 77 -116.35 45.36 -175.71
CA GLN A 77 -114.95 44.92 -175.75
C GLN A 77 -114.15 45.45 -174.56
N LEU A 78 -114.32 46.72 -174.19
CA LEU A 78 -113.69 47.33 -173.02
C LEU A 78 -114.05 46.58 -171.74
N GLU A 79 -115.34 46.30 -171.55
CA GLU A 79 -115.87 45.59 -170.38
C GLU A 79 -115.34 44.14 -170.31
N SER A 80 -115.14 43.47 -171.45
CA SER A 80 -114.50 42.15 -171.50
C SER A 80 -113.01 42.19 -171.13
N ALA A 81 -112.28 43.21 -171.61
CA ALA A 81 -110.86 43.38 -171.35
C ALA A 81 -110.59 43.76 -169.88
N GLU A 82 -111.46 44.57 -169.30
CA GLU A 82 -111.38 45.00 -167.90
C GLU A 82 -111.63 43.83 -166.93
N ASN A 83 -112.57 42.94 -167.26
CA ASN A 83 -112.77 41.69 -166.52
C ASN A 83 -111.57 40.74 -166.58
N THR A 84 -110.92 40.59 -167.75
CA THR A 84 -109.71 39.77 -167.86
C THR A 84 -108.53 40.36 -167.07
N LYS A 85 -108.38 41.70 -167.08
CA LYS A 85 -107.37 42.39 -166.28
C LYS A 85 -107.60 42.20 -164.78
N SER A 86 -108.85 42.32 -164.32
CA SER A 86 -109.22 42.09 -162.92
C SER A 86 -108.91 40.67 -162.46
N LYS A 87 -109.20 39.65 -163.29
CA LYS A 87 -108.86 38.25 -162.99
C LYS A 87 -107.34 38.02 -162.88
N ALA A 88 -106.55 38.55 -163.81
CA ALA A 88 -105.09 38.40 -163.78
C ALA A 88 -104.44 39.05 -162.55
N LEU A 89 -104.92 40.24 -162.13
CA LEU A 89 -104.44 40.90 -160.92
C LEU A 89 -104.79 40.10 -159.65
N SER A 90 -105.98 39.49 -159.59
CA SER A 90 -106.37 38.63 -158.47
C SER A 90 -105.50 37.37 -158.36
N GLU A 91 -105.08 36.79 -159.47
CA GLU A 91 -104.16 35.63 -159.49
C GLU A 91 -102.74 36.01 -159.05
N LEU A 92 -102.25 37.18 -159.48
CA LEU A 92 -100.94 37.70 -159.06
C LEU A 92 -100.89 37.98 -157.55
N ASP A 93 -101.94 38.58 -156.99
CA ASP A 93 -102.02 38.83 -155.54
C ASP A 93 -102.01 37.52 -154.75
N LYS A 94 -102.73 36.49 -155.20
CA LYS A 94 -102.71 35.15 -154.57
C LYS A 94 -101.31 34.53 -154.60
N ALA A 95 -100.59 34.63 -155.72
CA ALA A 95 -99.23 34.11 -155.83
C ALA A 95 -98.26 34.84 -154.87
N ASN A 96 -98.36 36.17 -154.77
CA ASN A 96 -97.54 36.95 -153.83
C ASN A 96 -97.79 36.57 -152.37
N VAL A 97 -99.04 36.34 -151.98
CA VAL A 97 -99.38 35.86 -150.63
C VAL A 97 -98.71 34.52 -150.33
N THR A 98 -98.77 33.56 -151.26
CA THR A 98 -98.15 32.23 -151.06
C THR A 98 -96.62 32.30 -150.97
N LEU A 99 -95.96 33.18 -151.73
CA LEU A 99 -94.51 33.37 -151.69
C LEU A 99 -94.06 33.97 -150.35
N GLN A 100 -94.79 34.95 -149.82
CA GLN A 100 -94.53 35.51 -148.50
C GLN A 100 -94.70 34.46 -147.40
N GLU A 101 -95.70 33.59 -147.52
CA GLU A 101 -95.99 32.54 -146.55
C GLU A 101 -94.90 31.44 -146.53
N LEU A 102 -94.41 31.02 -147.71
CA LEU A 102 -93.26 30.11 -147.83
C LEU A 102 -91.97 30.73 -147.28
N THR A 103 -91.75 32.03 -147.51
CA THR A 103 -90.60 32.76 -146.99
C THR A 103 -90.61 32.80 -145.46
N LYS A 104 -91.77 33.06 -144.85
CA LYS A 104 -91.93 33.02 -143.37
C LYS A 104 -91.63 31.63 -142.81
N LYS A 105 -92.15 30.57 -143.43
CA LYS A 105 -91.89 29.18 -143.01
C LYS A 105 -90.41 28.81 -143.11
N LEU A 106 -89.73 29.22 -144.18
CA LEU A 106 -88.30 28.98 -144.36
C LEU A 106 -87.47 29.67 -143.27
N ASN A 107 -87.80 30.92 -142.94
CA ASN A 107 -87.12 31.66 -141.87
C ASN A 107 -87.33 30.99 -140.51
N SER A 108 -88.56 30.56 -140.20
CA SER A 108 -88.86 29.83 -138.96
C SER A 108 -88.09 28.51 -138.83
N VAL A 109 -87.96 27.73 -139.92
CA VAL A 109 -87.16 26.49 -139.92
C VAL A 109 -85.67 26.79 -139.71
N ARG A 110 -85.16 27.88 -140.30
CA ARG A 110 -83.75 28.27 -140.15
C ARG A 110 -83.43 28.73 -138.73
N GLU A 111 -84.32 29.52 -138.13
CA GLU A 111 -84.22 29.93 -136.73
C GLU A 111 -84.25 28.72 -135.79
N SER A 112 -85.17 27.78 -135.99
CA SER A 112 -85.26 26.56 -135.19
C SER A 112 -83.99 25.69 -135.28
N LYS A 113 -83.43 25.52 -136.49
CA LYS A 113 -82.14 24.82 -136.69
C LYS A 113 -81.01 25.51 -135.92
N GLN A 114 -80.95 26.84 -135.98
CA GLN A 114 -79.90 27.62 -135.31
C GLN A 114 -80.00 27.48 -133.79
N SER A 115 -81.20 27.59 -133.22
CA SER A 115 -81.43 27.37 -131.78
C SER A 115 -81.07 25.95 -131.34
N ALA A 116 -81.31 24.93 -132.17
CA ALA A 116 -80.92 23.55 -131.84
C ALA A 116 -79.40 23.35 -131.79
N ILE A 117 -78.64 24.04 -132.65
CA ILE A 117 -77.16 23.99 -132.65
C ILE A 117 -76.61 24.70 -131.40
N GLU A 118 -77.14 25.88 -131.08
CA GLU A 118 -76.75 26.63 -129.89
C GLU A 118 -77.04 25.84 -128.60
N ALA A 119 -78.18 25.17 -128.53
CA ALA A 119 -78.51 24.29 -127.41
C ALA A 119 -77.53 23.11 -127.29
N ALA A 120 -77.12 22.51 -128.41
CA ALA A 120 -76.14 21.42 -128.41
C ALA A 120 -74.73 21.89 -127.97
N GLU A 121 -74.30 23.07 -128.39
CA GLU A 121 -73.03 23.65 -127.94
C GLU A 121 -73.06 24.03 -126.46
N ALA A 122 -74.18 24.58 -125.98
CA ALA A 122 -74.35 24.89 -124.56
C ALA A 122 -74.22 23.63 -123.67
N VAL A 123 -74.86 22.52 -124.06
CA VAL A 123 -74.75 21.24 -123.34
C VAL A 123 -73.32 20.70 -123.39
N LYS A 124 -72.64 20.80 -124.54
CA LYS A 124 -71.24 20.37 -124.67
C LYS A 124 -70.30 21.18 -123.78
N ASN A 125 -70.54 22.48 -123.63
CA ASN A 125 -69.74 23.34 -122.76
C ASN A 125 -69.99 23.01 -121.28
N GLN A 126 -71.25 22.82 -120.87
CA GLN A 126 -71.57 22.39 -119.51
C GLN A 126 -70.94 21.04 -119.15
N ALA A 127 -70.90 20.08 -120.08
CA ALA A 127 -70.26 18.79 -119.84
C ALA A 127 -68.76 18.92 -119.56
N LYS A 128 -68.05 19.80 -120.29
CA LYS A 128 -66.63 20.08 -120.07
C LYS A 128 -66.37 20.78 -118.73
N GLU A 129 -67.23 21.72 -118.35
CA GLU A 129 -67.13 22.40 -117.06
C GLU A 129 -67.30 21.41 -115.89
N LEU A 130 -68.27 20.49 -115.99
CA LEU A 130 -68.47 19.44 -114.99
C LEU A 130 -67.28 18.47 -114.92
N GLU A 131 -66.70 18.08 -116.06
CA GLU A 131 -65.52 17.20 -116.09
C GLU A 131 -64.28 17.86 -115.44
N GLN A 132 -64.08 19.15 -115.70
CA GLN A 132 -63.01 19.94 -115.05
C GLN A 132 -63.26 20.09 -113.54
N ALA A 133 -64.49 20.36 -113.12
CA ALA A 133 -64.85 20.47 -111.71
C ALA A 133 -64.65 19.14 -110.96
N LEU A 134 -64.99 18.01 -111.58
CA LEU A 134 -64.74 16.68 -111.01
C LEU A 134 -63.24 16.39 -110.91
N SER A 135 -62.46 16.73 -111.94
CA SER A 135 -61.01 16.54 -111.93
C SER A 135 -60.32 17.41 -110.86
N GLN A 136 -60.69 18.68 -110.74
CA GLN A 136 -60.17 19.56 -109.69
C GLN A 136 -60.54 19.07 -108.29
N LYS A 137 -61.77 18.58 -108.09
CA LYS A 137 -62.19 18.01 -106.80
C LYS A 137 -61.45 16.72 -106.47
N ALA A 138 -61.16 15.88 -107.45
CA ALA A 138 -60.36 14.65 -107.27
C ALA A 138 -58.92 14.99 -106.85
N ILE A 139 -58.27 15.93 -107.55
CA ILE A 139 -56.93 16.43 -107.20
C ILE A 139 -56.92 17.03 -105.79
N GLY A 140 -57.93 17.85 -105.45
CA GLY A 140 -58.07 18.43 -104.11
C GLY A 140 -58.27 17.38 -103.02
N TYR A 141 -59.05 16.32 -103.29
CA TYR A 141 -59.26 15.22 -102.35
C TYR A 141 -57.97 14.41 -102.13
N GLU A 142 -57.23 14.10 -103.19
CA GLU A 142 -55.94 13.41 -103.09
C GLU A 142 -54.90 14.24 -102.35
N ALA A 143 -54.82 15.54 -102.62
CA ALA A 143 -53.95 16.47 -101.89
C ALA A 143 -54.31 16.53 -100.40
N TRP A 144 -55.59 16.74 -100.06
CA TRP A 144 -56.05 16.73 -98.67
C TRP A 144 -55.78 15.40 -97.96
N LYS A 145 -55.97 14.27 -98.65
CA LYS A 145 -55.67 12.95 -98.10
C LYS A 145 -54.17 12.77 -97.84
N GLN A 146 -53.31 13.21 -98.76
CA GLN A 146 -51.86 13.16 -98.58
C GLN A 146 -51.41 14.06 -97.42
N GLU A 147 -51.95 15.27 -97.30
CA GLU A 147 -51.68 16.18 -96.17
C GLU A 147 -52.13 15.56 -94.83
N LEU A 148 -53.31 14.94 -94.80
CA LEU A 148 -53.82 14.27 -93.60
C LEU A 148 -52.97 13.04 -93.22
N GLU A 149 -52.51 12.26 -94.21
CA GLU A 149 -51.58 11.15 -93.97
C GLU A 149 -50.20 11.66 -93.51
N HIS A 150 -49.71 12.78 -94.05
CA HIS A 150 -48.48 13.43 -93.62
C HIS A 150 -48.58 13.89 -92.16
N ALA A 151 -49.62 14.65 -91.83
CA ALA A 151 -49.86 15.14 -90.47
C ALA A 151 -50.01 13.99 -89.46
N ARG A 152 -50.66 12.87 -89.85
CA ARG A 152 -50.73 11.66 -89.01
C ARG A 152 -49.37 11.01 -88.81
N LYS A 153 -48.53 10.96 -89.85
CA LYS A 153 -47.16 10.44 -89.75
C LYS A 153 -46.32 11.33 -88.82
N GLU A 154 -46.36 12.64 -88.98
CA GLU A 154 -45.67 13.59 -88.10
C GLU A 154 -46.16 13.48 -86.65
N TYR A 155 -47.47 13.41 -86.42
CA TYR A 155 -48.03 13.18 -85.08
C TYR A 155 -47.55 11.84 -84.49
N THR A 156 -47.53 10.78 -85.31
CA THR A 156 -47.05 9.47 -84.86
C THR A 156 -45.56 9.49 -84.51
N THR A 157 -44.75 10.21 -85.28
CA THR A 157 -43.31 10.38 -85.01
C THR A 157 -43.08 11.19 -83.74
N THR A 158 -43.74 12.34 -83.60
CA THR A 158 -43.60 13.21 -82.42
C THR A 158 -44.08 12.53 -81.13
N VAL A 159 -45.15 11.72 -81.17
CA VAL A 159 -45.59 10.92 -80.02
C VAL A 159 -44.55 9.87 -79.64
N LYS A 160 -43.94 9.17 -80.62
CA LYS A 160 -42.86 8.21 -80.35
C LYS A 160 -41.63 8.88 -79.74
N GLU A 161 -41.24 10.06 -80.24
CA GLU A 161 -40.15 10.85 -79.68
C GLU A 161 -40.45 11.32 -78.25
N LEU A 162 -41.68 11.74 -77.99
CA LEU A 162 -42.13 12.13 -76.65
C LEU A 162 -42.09 10.94 -75.68
N ASP A 163 -42.53 9.76 -76.10
CA ASP A 163 -42.50 8.56 -75.27
C ASP A 163 -41.06 8.08 -75.04
N ALA A 164 -40.18 8.15 -76.03
CA ALA A 164 -38.75 7.90 -75.86
C ALA A 164 -38.12 8.88 -74.84
N SER A 165 -38.41 10.18 -74.96
CA SER A 165 -37.93 11.20 -74.04
C SER A 165 -38.44 10.98 -72.60
N LYS A 166 -39.68 10.52 -72.42
CA LYS A 166 -40.21 10.16 -71.10
C LYS A 166 -39.52 8.94 -70.50
N GLN A 167 -39.21 7.93 -71.31
CA GLN A 167 -38.46 6.75 -70.86
C GLN A 167 -37.05 7.14 -70.42
N GLU A 168 -36.37 8.00 -71.18
CA GLU A 168 -35.07 8.56 -70.81
C GLU A 168 -35.14 9.37 -69.52
N LEU A 169 -36.15 10.23 -69.34
CA LEU A 169 -36.35 11.00 -68.12
C LEU A 169 -36.54 10.08 -66.89
N ASN A 170 -37.34 9.02 -67.04
CA ASN A 170 -37.55 8.05 -65.97
C ASN A 170 -36.26 7.29 -65.63
N LYS A 171 -35.48 6.92 -66.64
CA LYS A 171 -34.17 6.29 -66.45
C LYS A 171 -33.22 7.22 -65.70
N ILE A 172 -33.13 8.49 -66.09
CA ILE A 172 -32.30 9.49 -65.41
C ILE A 172 -32.73 9.67 -63.95
N ARG A 173 -34.03 9.67 -63.66
CA ARG A 173 -34.54 9.73 -62.28
C ARG A 173 -34.11 8.51 -61.46
N GLN A 174 -34.26 7.32 -62.02
CA GLN A 174 -33.82 6.09 -61.35
C GLN A 174 -32.31 6.06 -61.12
N ASP A 175 -31.52 6.49 -62.11
CA ASP A 175 -30.06 6.59 -61.99
C ASP A 175 -29.67 7.65 -60.94
N PHE A 176 -30.39 8.76 -60.85
CA PHE A 176 -30.19 9.79 -59.84
C PHE A 176 -30.50 9.27 -58.42
N ASP A 177 -31.62 8.58 -58.23
CA ASP A 177 -31.99 7.98 -56.94
C ASP A 177 -30.94 6.94 -56.52
N THR A 178 -30.51 6.09 -57.45
CA THR A 178 -29.43 5.10 -57.23
C THR A 178 -28.12 5.78 -56.84
N ALA A 179 -27.75 6.88 -57.53
CA ALA A 179 -26.55 7.64 -57.21
C ALA A 179 -26.64 8.32 -55.84
N LEU A 180 -27.83 8.78 -55.45
CA LEU A 180 -28.07 9.38 -54.13
C LEU A 180 -27.98 8.35 -53.01
N GLU A 181 -28.56 7.16 -53.19
CA GLU A 181 -28.42 6.03 -52.27
C GLU A 181 -26.95 5.59 -52.14
N ALA A 182 -26.23 5.46 -53.25
CA ALA A 182 -24.81 5.13 -53.25
C ALA A 182 -23.98 6.19 -52.50
N LYS A 183 -24.30 7.48 -52.70
CA LYS A 183 -23.67 8.59 -51.96
C LYS A 183 -23.94 8.49 -50.46
N LEU A 184 -25.17 8.20 -50.04
CA LEU A 184 -25.51 8.02 -48.63
C LEU A 184 -24.78 6.82 -48.01
N ALA A 185 -24.73 5.69 -48.71
CA ALA A 185 -23.98 4.52 -48.26
C ALA A 185 -22.47 4.80 -48.14
N ALA A 186 -21.90 5.56 -49.08
CA ALA A 186 -20.51 6.02 -49.00
C ALA A 186 -20.25 6.94 -47.79
N PHE A 187 -21.20 7.82 -47.43
CA PHE A 187 -21.06 8.64 -46.22
C PHE A 187 -21.16 7.82 -44.93
N GLN A 188 -22.05 6.83 -44.88
CA GLN A 188 -22.18 5.94 -43.72
C GLN A 188 -20.89 5.14 -43.50
N THR A 189 -20.39 4.49 -44.55
CA THR A 189 -19.12 3.73 -44.51
C THR A 189 -17.93 4.61 -44.18
N ALA A 190 -17.83 5.83 -44.72
CA ALA A 190 -16.79 6.79 -44.35
C ALA A 190 -16.89 7.21 -42.87
N GLY A 191 -18.10 7.43 -42.36
CA GLY A 191 -18.34 7.74 -40.96
C GLY A 191 -17.99 6.58 -40.03
N GLU A 192 -18.31 5.34 -40.40
CA GLU A 192 -17.91 4.12 -39.68
C GLU A 192 -16.39 3.95 -39.67
N ALA A 193 -15.73 4.12 -40.82
CA ALA A 193 -14.28 4.10 -40.92
C ALA A 193 -13.64 5.18 -40.04
N GLN A 194 -14.20 6.40 -40.00
CA GLN A 194 -13.70 7.47 -39.13
C GLN A 194 -13.87 7.13 -37.65
N ARG A 195 -15.02 6.59 -37.24
CA ARG A 195 -15.24 6.15 -35.84
C ARG A 195 -14.30 5.02 -35.47
N SER A 196 -14.11 4.03 -36.35
CA SER A 196 -13.16 2.94 -36.13
C SER A 196 -11.72 3.45 -36.03
N ALA A 197 -11.32 4.42 -36.87
CA ALA A 197 -10.00 5.02 -36.80
C ALA A 197 -9.77 5.76 -35.47
N LYS A 198 -10.76 6.54 -35.02
CA LYS A 198 -10.69 7.23 -33.71
C LYS A 198 -10.55 6.24 -32.55
N LEU A 199 -11.40 5.22 -32.51
CA LEU A 199 -11.36 4.18 -31.48
C LEU A 199 -10.02 3.43 -31.49
N ASN A 200 -9.46 3.15 -32.67
CA ASN A 200 -8.15 2.53 -32.80
C ASN A 200 -7.02 3.46 -32.32
N THR A 201 -7.09 4.78 -32.59
CA THR A 201 -6.10 5.73 -32.08
C THR A 201 -6.12 5.84 -30.56
N GLU A 202 -7.31 5.82 -29.94
CA GLU A 202 -7.47 5.81 -28.48
C GLU A 202 -6.91 4.52 -27.87
N LYS A 203 -7.22 3.36 -28.46
CA LYS A 203 -6.64 2.07 -28.05
C LYS A 203 -5.12 2.03 -28.18
N LEU A 204 -4.56 2.58 -29.26
CA LEU A 204 -3.11 2.66 -29.45
C LEU A 204 -2.46 3.56 -28.39
N HIS A 205 -3.10 4.67 -28.04
CA HIS A 205 -2.64 5.56 -26.97
C HIS A 205 -2.66 4.84 -25.61
N GLU A 206 -3.75 4.13 -25.29
CA GLU A 206 -3.88 3.34 -24.06
C GLU A 206 -2.80 2.24 -23.97
N LEU A 207 -2.65 1.45 -25.03
CA LEU A 207 -1.60 0.42 -25.13
C LEU A 207 -0.20 1.03 -24.98
N LYS A 208 0.05 2.20 -25.58
CA LYS A 208 1.32 2.91 -25.44
C LYS A 208 1.59 3.31 -23.99
N ASN A 209 0.58 3.80 -23.28
CA ASN A 209 0.71 4.15 -21.86
C ASN A 209 0.97 2.91 -21.01
N GLN A 210 0.25 1.81 -21.25
CA GLN A 210 0.50 0.53 -20.56
C GLN A 210 1.91 -0.02 -20.82
N VAL A 211 2.41 0.12 -22.06
CA VAL A 211 3.80 -0.26 -22.38
C VAL A 211 4.79 0.65 -21.67
N ALA A 212 4.51 1.94 -21.51
CA ALA A 212 5.37 2.86 -20.78
C ALA A 212 5.42 2.53 -19.29
N THR A 213 4.27 2.30 -18.64
CA THR A 213 4.21 1.92 -17.23
C THR A 213 4.86 0.56 -16.97
N MET A 214 4.64 -0.42 -17.83
CA MET A 214 5.29 -1.73 -17.72
C MET A 214 6.81 -1.62 -17.88
N LYS A 215 7.31 -0.76 -18.78
CA LYS A 215 8.76 -0.50 -18.90
C LYS A 215 9.33 0.14 -17.64
N GLU A 216 8.64 1.13 -17.07
CA GLU A 216 9.04 1.77 -15.81
C GLU A 216 9.09 0.75 -14.66
N GLN A 217 8.08 -0.13 -14.55
CA GLN A 217 8.07 -1.21 -13.56
C GLN A 217 9.20 -2.22 -13.76
N ILE A 218 9.55 -2.56 -15.01
CA ILE A 218 10.70 -3.44 -15.31
C ILE A 218 12.00 -2.80 -14.86
N GLU A 219 12.21 -1.50 -15.10
CA GLU A 219 13.41 -0.81 -14.64
C GLU A 219 13.46 -0.70 -13.11
N HIS A 220 12.32 -0.43 -12.45
CA HIS A 220 12.24 -0.50 -10.98
C HIS A 220 12.57 -1.89 -10.44
N LEU A 221 12.05 -2.96 -11.07
CA LEU A 221 12.32 -4.33 -10.66
C LEU A 221 13.81 -4.69 -10.83
N LYS A 222 14.44 -4.24 -11.92
CA LYS A 222 15.88 -4.43 -12.14
C LYS A 222 16.70 -3.72 -11.07
N LEU A 223 16.38 -2.45 -10.76
CA LEU A 223 17.07 -1.71 -9.70
C LEU A 223 16.92 -2.40 -8.34
N ALA A 224 15.72 -2.83 -7.98
CA ALA A 224 15.48 -3.57 -6.74
C ALA A 224 16.21 -4.91 -6.70
N SER A 225 16.26 -5.64 -7.83
CA SER A 225 17.01 -6.91 -7.93
C SER A 225 18.51 -6.69 -7.80
N SER A 226 19.06 -5.65 -8.43
CA SER A 226 20.49 -5.31 -8.30
C SER A 226 20.84 -4.92 -6.88
N GLN A 227 20.00 -4.09 -6.22
CA GLN A 227 20.19 -3.71 -4.83
C GLN A 227 20.15 -4.94 -3.90
N ALA A 228 19.17 -5.83 -4.09
CA ALA A 228 19.06 -7.06 -3.29
C ALA A 228 20.27 -7.98 -3.47
N GLN A 229 20.83 -8.07 -4.68
CA GLN A 229 22.06 -8.82 -4.93
C GLN A 229 23.29 -8.18 -4.27
N GLU A 230 23.39 -6.85 -4.30
CA GLU A 230 24.45 -6.10 -3.61
C GLU A 230 24.38 -6.31 -2.09
N ASP A 231 23.18 -6.22 -1.51
CA ASP A 231 22.97 -6.42 -0.07
C ASP A 231 23.23 -7.88 0.33
N GLN A 232 22.86 -8.84 -0.52
CA GLN A 232 23.19 -10.25 -0.32
C GLN A 232 24.71 -10.48 -0.35
N ALA A 233 25.43 -9.85 -1.28
CA ALA A 233 26.89 -9.95 -1.36
C ALA A 233 27.54 -9.37 -0.10
N LYS A 234 27.12 -8.18 0.36
CA LYS A 234 27.60 -7.57 1.60
C LYS A 234 27.35 -8.44 2.83
N ALA A 235 26.16 -9.02 2.95
CA ALA A 235 25.81 -9.91 4.07
C ALA A 235 26.65 -11.21 4.05
N MET A 236 26.98 -11.73 2.87
CA MET A 236 27.86 -12.89 2.71
C MET A 236 29.31 -12.54 3.09
N GLU A 237 29.83 -11.40 2.65
CA GLU A 237 31.17 -10.92 3.03
C GLU A 237 31.29 -10.71 4.55
N GLU A 238 30.28 -10.11 5.20
CA GLU A 238 30.26 -9.94 6.67
C GLU A 238 30.25 -11.30 7.38
N ARG A 239 29.43 -12.26 6.90
CA ARG A 239 29.37 -13.61 7.45
C ARG A 239 30.72 -14.32 7.31
N GLU A 240 31.39 -14.21 6.17
CA GLU A 240 32.70 -14.82 5.93
C GLU A 240 33.81 -14.19 6.80
N ALA A 241 33.80 -12.86 6.93
CA ALA A 241 34.71 -12.16 7.84
C ALA A 241 34.50 -12.60 9.30
N ARG A 242 33.25 -12.81 9.72
CA ARG A 242 32.93 -13.27 11.07
C ARG A 242 33.30 -14.74 11.30
N LEU A 243 33.12 -15.59 10.29
CA LEU A 243 33.55 -16.99 10.35
C LEU A 243 35.08 -17.09 10.45
N SER A 244 35.82 -16.35 9.62
CA SER A 244 37.29 -16.34 9.69
C SER A 244 37.80 -15.81 11.03
N PHE A 245 37.15 -14.80 11.62
CA PHE A 245 37.46 -14.35 12.97
C PHE A 245 37.25 -15.46 14.01
N TYR A 246 36.12 -16.17 13.98
CA TYR A 246 35.86 -17.25 14.93
C TYR A 246 36.80 -18.45 14.75
N GLU A 247 37.17 -18.77 13.51
CA GLU A 247 38.13 -19.83 13.20
C GLU A 247 39.51 -19.49 13.78
N ASN A 248 40.00 -18.29 13.54
CA ASN A 248 41.26 -17.80 14.10
C ASN A 248 41.23 -17.79 15.64
N ALA A 249 40.15 -17.31 16.25
CA ALA A 249 40.01 -17.28 17.71
C ALA A 249 39.97 -18.69 18.32
N LYS A 250 39.33 -19.65 17.64
CA LYS A 250 39.31 -21.05 18.05
C LYS A 250 40.72 -21.65 17.97
N GLU A 251 41.45 -21.41 16.90
CA GLU A 251 42.82 -21.89 16.73
C GLU A 251 43.75 -21.31 17.81
N GLU A 252 43.65 -20.00 18.08
CA GLU A 252 44.41 -19.34 19.15
C GLU A 252 44.11 -19.95 20.53
N ALA A 253 42.83 -20.20 20.85
CA ALA A 253 42.44 -20.84 22.10
C ALA A 253 42.98 -22.28 22.22
N GLN A 254 42.98 -23.04 21.12
CA GLN A 254 43.56 -24.38 21.07
C GLN A 254 45.08 -24.35 21.28
N ASN A 255 45.78 -23.40 20.65
CA ASN A 255 47.22 -23.24 20.82
C ASN A 255 47.58 -22.88 22.27
N LYS A 256 46.81 -21.98 22.91
CA LYS A 256 46.97 -21.65 24.34
C LYS A 256 46.72 -22.86 25.24
N LEU A 257 45.71 -23.68 24.95
CA LEU A 257 45.44 -24.90 25.71
C LEU A 257 46.60 -25.91 25.61
N ILE A 258 47.18 -26.06 24.42
CA ILE A 258 48.36 -26.93 24.21
C ILE A 258 49.57 -26.38 24.97
N ALA A 259 49.81 -25.07 24.93
CA ALA A 259 50.90 -24.43 25.67
C ALA A 259 50.76 -24.66 27.19
N LEU A 260 49.59 -24.40 27.76
CA LEU A 260 49.30 -24.64 29.18
C LEU A 260 49.45 -26.12 29.57
N LYS A 261 49.07 -27.03 28.67
CA LYS A 261 49.25 -28.47 28.91
C LYS A 261 50.72 -28.90 28.91
N ASN A 262 51.56 -28.24 28.11
CA ASN A 262 52.99 -28.50 28.07
C ASN A 262 53.73 -27.84 29.26
N GLU A 263 53.21 -26.73 29.78
CA GLU A 263 53.71 -26.08 31.01
C GLU A 263 53.32 -26.85 32.29
N TYR A 264 52.24 -27.63 32.24
CA TYR A 264 51.85 -28.47 33.36
C TYR A 264 52.89 -29.56 33.61
N GLU A 265 53.58 -29.47 34.76
CA GLU A 265 54.64 -30.38 35.17
C GLU A 265 54.10 -31.38 36.21
N PRO A 266 53.66 -32.58 35.78
CA PRO A 266 53.01 -33.56 36.66
C PRO A 266 53.94 -34.08 37.76
N GLU A 267 55.24 -34.18 37.48
CA GLU A 267 56.25 -34.62 38.44
C GLU A 267 56.40 -33.63 39.60
N LEU A 268 56.40 -32.32 39.31
CA LEU A 268 56.42 -31.29 40.34
C LEU A 268 55.18 -31.38 41.23
N THR A 269 54.00 -31.55 40.63
CA THR A 269 52.73 -31.67 41.37
C THR A 269 52.78 -32.89 42.32
N GLN A 270 53.20 -34.05 41.84
CA GLN A 270 53.34 -35.25 42.65
C GLN A 270 54.41 -35.10 43.75
N SER A 271 55.51 -34.41 43.47
CA SER A 271 56.57 -34.17 44.46
C SER A 271 56.08 -33.28 45.61
N LEU A 272 55.27 -32.27 45.31
CA LEU A 272 54.67 -31.39 46.31
C LEU A 272 53.63 -32.13 47.15
N GLU A 273 52.80 -32.97 46.54
CA GLU A 273 51.86 -33.83 47.25
C GLU A 273 52.57 -34.81 48.20
N ALA A 274 53.66 -35.42 47.75
CA ALA A 274 54.47 -36.32 48.57
C ALA A 274 55.13 -35.56 49.76
N LYS A 275 55.65 -34.35 49.53
CA LYS A 275 56.21 -33.50 50.59
C LYS A 275 55.15 -33.04 51.59
N LEU A 276 53.94 -32.74 51.13
CA LEU A 276 52.81 -32.43 52.01
C LEU A 276 52.40 -33.62 52.89
N ALA A 277 52.41 -34.83 52.32
CA ALA A 277 52.16 -36.05 53.07
C ALA A 277 53.26 -36.34 54.11
N GLU A 278 54.53 -36.21 53.73
CA GLU A 278 55.70 -36.39 54.62
C GLU A 278 55.63 -35.42 55.82
N THR A 279 55.42 -34.14 55.55
CA THR A 279 55.30 -33.11 56.61
C THR A 279 54.07 -33.33 57.50
N SER A 280 52.95 -33.81 56.95
CA SER A 280 51.77 -34.13 57.77
C SER A 280 52.01 -35.31 58.72
N GLU A 281 52.75 -36.33 58.29
CA GLU A 281 53.12 -37.47 59.13
C GLU A 281 54.09 -37.05 60.24
N GLU A 282 55.08 -36.20 59.92
CA GLU A 282 56.03 -35.65 60.91
C GLU A 282 55.32 -34.83 61.99
N ILE A 283 54.36 -33.99 61.62
CA ILE A 283 53.53 -33.22 62.57
C ILE A 283 52.77 -34.17 63.51
N GLN A 284 52.26 -35.28 63.00
CA GLN A 284 51.52 -36.27 63.79
C GLN A 284 52.42 -36.98 64.82
N VAL A 285 53.64 -37.32 64.43
CA VAL A 285 54.65 -37.90 65.33
C VAL A 285 55.02 -36.92 66.45
N LEU A 286 55.28 -35.65 66.11
CA LEU A 286 55.60 -34.62 67.10
C LEU A 286 54.46 -34.39 68.10
N GLN A 287 53.20 -34.38 67.64
CA GLN A 287 52.05 -34.29 68.53
C GLN A 287 51.98 -35.46 69.52
N LYS A 288 52.26 -36.68 69.06
CA LYS A 288 52.29 -37.87 69.93
C LYS A 288 53.39 -37.78 70.98
N GLN A 289 54.60 -37.33 70.58
CA GLN A 289 55.71 -37.13 71.52
C GLN A 289 55.39 -36.09 72.60
N ILE A 290 54.73 -34.97 72.22
CA ILE A 290 54.31 -33.94 73.19
C ILE A 290 53.31 -34.53 74.20
N GLN A 291 52.35 -35.34 73.76
CA GLN A 291 51.39 -35.96 74.67
C GLN A 291 52.04 -36.94 75.65
N GLU A 292 53.00 -37.74 75.18
CA GLU A 292 53.73 -38.70 76.01
C GLU A 292 54.65 -38.02 77.03
N ALA A 293 55.37 -36.97 76.61
CA ALA A 293 56.19 -36.15 77.50
C ALA A 293 55.32 -35.47 78.58
N HIS A 294 54.19 -34.87 78.18
CA HIS A 294 53.26 -34.25 79.11
C HIS A 294 52.68 -35.26 80.12
N ALA A 295 52.32 -36.47 79.68
CA ALA A 295 51.85 -37.52 80.59
C ALA A 295 52.92 -37.90 81.62
N SER A 296 54.16 -38.08 81.18
CA SER A 296 55.30 -38.43 82.03
C SER A 296 55.60 -37.33 83.06
N GLU A 297 55.53 -36.06 82.64
CA GLU A 297 55.75 -34.93 83.53
C GLU A 297 54.63 -34.78 84.57
N MET A 298 53.36 -35.00 84.19
CA MET A 298 52.24 -35.03 85.13
C MET A 298 52.37 -36.16 86.16
N ASP A 299 52.88 -37.32 85.76
CA ASP A 299 53.17 -38.42 86.67
C ASP A 299 54.26 -38.03 87.68
N SER A 300 55.34 -37.38 87.22
CA SER A 300 56.41 -36.85 88.08
C SER A 300 55.89 -35.80 89.08
N VAL A 301 55.04 -34.86 88.63
CA VAL A 301 54.45 -33.84 89.50
C VAL A 301 53.58 -34.48 90.59
N ARG A 302 52.80 -35.53 90.26
CA ARG A 302 52.03 -36.27 91.27
C ARG A 302 52.93 -36.97 92.29
N LEU A 303 54.05 -37.55 91.86
CA LEU A 303 55.01 -38.20 92.75
C LEU A 303 55.62 -37.19 93.72
N ILE A 304 56.17 -36.08 93.21
CA ILE A 304 56.74 -35.01 94.03
C ILE A 304 55.70 -34.45 95.00
N THR A 305 54.44 -34.31 94.57
CA THR A 305 53.35 -33.85 95.44
C THR A 305 53.09 -34.81 96.61
N LEU A 306 53.20 -36.12 96.40
CA LEU A 306 53.07 -37.11 97.47
C LEU A 306 54.26 -37.05 98.44
N GLU A 307 55.48 -36.95 97.93
CA GLU A 307 56.70 -36.81 98.74
C GLU A 307 56.66 -35.55 99.61
N ILE A 308 56.21 -34.41 99.06
CA ILE A 308 56.04 -33.17 99.81
C ILE A 308 55.01 -33.35 100.94
N LYS A 309 53.89 -34.04 100.69
CA LYS A 309 52.89 -34.30 101.73
C LYS A 309 53.44 -35.19 102.83
N GLU A 310 54.21 -36.21 102.49
CA GLU A 310 54.85 -37.09 103.45
C GLU A 310 55.89 -36.35 104.29
N ALA A 311 56.76 -35.56 103.65
CA ALA A 311 57.72 -34.70 104.33
C ALA A 311 57.03 -33.70 105.27
N THR A 312 55.92 -33.11 104.83
CA THR A 312 55.11 -32.18 105.64
C THR A 312 54.53 -32.90 106.87
N LYS A 313 54.05 -34.14 106.71
CA LYS A 313 53.55 -34.96 107.81
C LYS A 313 54.65 -35.29 108.82
N THR A 314 55.83 -35.71 108.36
CA THR A 314 56.96 -36.01 109.26
C THR A 314 57.45 -34.77 110.00
N LEU A 315 57.43 -33.60 109.37
CA LEU A 315 57.78 -32.34 110.01
C LEU A 315 56.79 -31.99 111.13
N GLN A 316 55.49 -32.21 110.89
CA GLN A 316 54.44 -32.01 111.89
C GLN A 316 54.62 -32.94 113.10
N GLU A 317 54.93 -34.21 112.86
CA GLU A 317 55.22 -35.19 113.92
C GLU A 317 56.44 -34.76 114.77
N VAL A 318 57.52 -34.27 114.13
CA VAL A 318 58.70 -33.73 114.85
C VAL A 318 58.37 -32.48 115.66
N ALA A 319 57.53 -31.57 115.15
CA ALA A 319 57.11 -30.37 115.88
C ALA A 319 56.26 -30.72 117.12
N GLU A 320 55.42 -31.75 117.04
CA GLU A 320 54.66 -32.27 118.18
C GLU A 320 55.58 -32.90 119.24
N GLU A 321 56.60 -33.65 118.82
CA GLU A 321 57.61 -34.21 119.72
C GLU A 321 58.48 -33.12 120.37
N GLU A 322 58.87 -32.09 119.61
CA GLU A 322 59.57 -30.92 120.13
C GLU A 322 58.75 -30.22 121.23
N SER A 323 57.44 -30.03 120.99
CA SER A 323 56.53 -29.43 121.99
C SER A 323 56.46 -30.28 123.26
N SER A 324 56.38 -31.60 123.11
CA SER A 324 56.34 -32.55 124.23
C SER A 324 57.64 -32.53 125.04
N LEU A 325 58.79 -32.43 124.37
CA LEU A 325 60.10 -32.30 125.01
C LEU A 325 60.25 -30.94 125.72
N ARG A 326 59.78 -29.85 125.12
CA ARG A 326 59.77 -28.52 125.76
C ARG A 326 58.94 -28.54 127.04
N ASP A 327 57.74 -29.12 127.00
CA ASP A 327 56.88 -29.27 128.19
C ASP A 327 57.57 -30.10 129.29
N LEU A 328 58.25 -31.19 128.92
CA LEU A 328 59.02 -32.00 129.86
C LEU A 328 60.18 -31.22 130.48
N VAL A 329 60.92 -30.43 129.68
CA VAL A 329 62.00 -29.57 130.16
C VAL A 329 61.47 -28.51 131.13
N ASP A 330 60.33 -27.89 130.83
CA ASP A 330 59.70 -26.92 131.72
C ASP A 330 59.20 -27.55 133.03
N SER A 331 58.71 -28.80 132.99
CA SER A 331 58.39 -29.59 134.18
C SER A 331 59.63 -29.83 135.03
N LEU A 332 60.72 -30.32 134.43
CA LEU A 332 61.98 -30.56 135.12
C LEU A 332 62.60 -29.29 135.69
N ARG A 333 62.51 -28.15 134.98
CA ARG A 333 62.94 -26.84 135.49
C ARG A 333 62.16 -26.45 136.75
N LYS A 334 60.83 -26.59 136.75
CA LYS A 334 59.99 -26.32 137.93
C LYS A 334 60.34 -27.23 139.11
N GLU A 335 60.55 -28.52 138.87
CA GLU A 335 60.99 -29.47 139.89
C GLU A 335 62.35 -29.07 140.49
N LEU A 336 63.30 -28.64 139.65
CA LEU A 336 64.62 -28.21 140.10
C LEU A 336 64.54 -26.92 140.96
N GLU A 337 63.69 -25.97 140.59
CA GLU A 337 63.41 -24.77 141.39
C GLU A 337 62.75 -25.11 142.74
N GLN A 338 61.83 -26.08 142.76
CA GLN A 338 61.19 -26.58 143.97
C GLN A 338 62.22 -27.25 144.90
N VAL A 339 63.09 -28.11 144.38
CA VAL A 339 64.17 -28.75 145.16
C VAL A 339 65.13 -27.71 145.72
N LYS A 340 65.50 -26.68 144.94
CA LYS A 340 66.32 -25.56 145.46
C LYS A 340 65.64 -24.84 146.62
N LYS A 341 64.33 -24.58 146.50
CA LYS A 341 63.56 -23.92 147.57
C LYS A 341 63.50 -24.77 148.84
N GLU A 342 63.27 -26.08 148.69
CA GLU A 342 63.30 -27.03 149.80
C GLU A 342 64.69 -27.10 150.46
N GLN A 343 65.75 -27.00 149.66
CA GLN A 343 67.12 -26.97 150.16
C GLN A 343 67.41 -25.69 150.97
N GLU A 344 66.87 -24.54 150.54
CA GLU A 344 67.02 -23.28 151.27
C GLU A 344 66.20 -23.27 152.57
N GLU A 345 64.99 -23.85 152.57
CA GLU A 345 64.19 -24.08 153.79
C GLU A 345 64.88 -25.04 154.77
N LEU A 346 65.53 -26.10 154.25
CA LEU A 346 66.34 -27.01 155.07
C LEU A 346 67.55 -26.29 155.67
N LYS A 347 68.23 -25.43 154.90
CA LYS A 347 69.31 -24.57 155.41
C LYS A 347 68.84 -23.63 156.51
N GLU A 348 67.64 -23.05 156.41
CA GLU A 348 67.08 -22.22 157.49
C GLU A 348 66.77 -23.05 158.74
N LYS A 349 66.18 -24.25 158.58
CA LYS A 349 65.92 -25.16 159.70
C LYS A 349 67.21 -25.69 160.32
N GLU A 350 68.25 -25.93 159.51
CA GLU A 350 69.59 -26.28 159.96
C GLU A 350 70.18 -25.14 160.80
N LYS A 351 70.11 -23.90 160.33
CA LYS A 351 70.53 -22.72 161.11
C LYS A 351 69.74 -22.55 162.40
N ALA A 352 68.44 -22.82 162.40
CA ALA A 352 67.61 -22.77 163.61
C ALA A 352 67.97 -23.91 164.60
N ALA A 353 68.29 -25.10 164.09
CA ALA A 353 68.80 -26.21 164.89
C ALA A 353 70.22 -25.92 165.41
N GLU A 354 71.08 -25.27 164.62
CA GLU A 354 72.38 -24.78 165.04
C GLU A 354 72.25 -23.70 166.11
N ALA A 355 71.30 -22.77 166.01
CA ALA A 355 71.04 -21.79 167.06
C ALA A 355 70.62 -22.45 168.38
N LEU A 356 69.82 -23.52 168.32
CA LEU A 356 69.47 -24.34 169.49
C LEU A 356 70.66 -25.17 170.01
N ALA A 357 71.51 -25.70 169.12
CA ALA A 357 72.70 -26.43 169.51
C ALA A 357 73.78 -25.50 170.08
N VAL A 358 73.87 -24.25 169.61
CA VAL A 358 74.76 -23.20 170.12
C VAL A 358 74.29 -22.72 171.49
N ASP A 359 72.98 -22.57 171.73
CA ASP A 359 72.44 -22.33 173.08
C ASP A 359 72.79 -23.47 174.06
N LEU A 360 72.82 -24.72 173.58
CA LEU A 360 73.26 -25.87 174.38
C LEU A 360 74.79 -25.96 174.54
N THR A 361 75.57 -25.46 173.57
CA THR A 361 77.03 -25.54 173.56
C THR A 361 77.68 -24.38 174.32
N ASP A 362 77.04 -23.21 174.39
CA ASP A 362 77.47 -22.08 175.22
C ASP A 362 77.47 -22.43 176.73
N GLN A 363 76.78 -23.52 177.10
CA GLN A 363 76.79 -24.09 178.45
C GLN A 363 77.94 -25.07 178.73
N LEU A 364 78.73 -25.51 177.73
CA LEU A 364 79.71 -26.58 177.92
C LEU A 364 81.16 -26.23 177.55
N GLN A 365 81.56 -25.01 177.87
CA GLN A 365 82.97 -24.71 178.17
C GLN A 365 83.96 -24.90 177.01
N SER A 366 84.36 -23.75 176.45
CA SER A 366 85.74 -23.27 176.59
C SER A 366 86.86 -24.34 176.56
N LYS A 367 87.46 -24.59 175.40
CA LYS A 367 88.90 -24.36 175.11
C LYS A 367 89.30 -24.86 173.70
N PRO A 368 90.33 -24.26 173.09
CA PRO A 368 90.45 -24.03 171.65
C PRO A 368 91.63 -24.77 170.98
N GLU A 369 91.78 -24.55 169.66
CA GLU A 369 93.01 -24.54 168.82
C GLU A 369 92.80 -25.34 167.50
N GLU A 370 92.49 -24.67 166.37
CA GLU A 370 93.39 -24.04 165.36
C GLU A 370 93.81 -25.05 164.26
N THR A 371 93.91 -24.80 162.96
CA THR A 371 93.66 -23.71 161.99
C THR A 371 93.73 -24.33 160.58
N MET A 372 92.92 -23.88 159.61
CA MET A 372 92.85 -24.39 158.22
C MET A 372 92.82 -23.27 157.17
N ASP A 373 93.17 -23.69 155.95
CA ASP A 373 93.54 -22.97 154.73
C ASP A 373 92.45 -22.11 154.05
N LYS A 374 92.92 -21.10 153.31
CA LYS A 374 92.16 -20.13 152.50
C LYS A 374 92.30 -20.39 150.99
N GLU A 375 91.14 -20.51 150.35
CA GLU A 375 90.68 -19.78 149.15
C GLU A 375 91.68 -19.38 148.04
N SER A 376 91.51 -19.97 146.84
CA SER A 376 91.83 -19.27 145.57
C SER A 376 91.14 -19.80 144.29
N ASP A 377 90.01 -20.54 144.36
CA ASP A 377 89.36 -21.08 143.14
C ASP A 377 88.11 -20.30 142.68
N ASN A 378 87.83 -19.14 143.29
CA ASN A 378 86.69 -18.25 142.91
C ASN A 378 86.89 -17.49 141.58
N ILE A 379 87.99 -17.73 140.86
CA ILE A 379 88.27 -17.07 139.58
C ILE A 379 87.51 -17.77 138.43
N ASP A 380 87.40 -19.10 138.46
CA ASP A 380 86.80 -19.88 137.36
C ASP A 380 85.28 -19.70 137.26
N GLU A 381 84.58 -19.54 138.38
CA GLU A 381 83.12 -19.37 138.39
C GLU A 381 82.70 -17.98 137.89
N ILE A 382 83.49 -16.95 138.20
CA ILE A 382 83.31 -15.61 137.66
C ILE A 382 83.60 -15.62 136.16
N GLU A 383 84.63 -16.35 135.71
CA GLU A 383 84.96 -16.48 134.29
C GLU A 383 83.86 -17.21 133.50
N LEU A 384 83.24 -18.26 134.05
CA LEU A 384 82.11 -18.95 133.43
C LEU A 384 80.86 -18.07 133.31
N LYS A 385 80.52 -17.29 134.35
CA LYS A 385 79.40 -16.34 134.30
C LYS A 385 79.64 -15.21 133.29
N ILE A 386 80.88 -14.72 133.18
CA ILE A 386 81.26 -13.74 132.15
C ILE A 386 81.15 -14.35 130.74
N LYS A 387 81.58 -15.60 130.55
CA LYS A 387 81.44 -16.32 129.26
C LYS A 387 79.99 -16.56 128.88
N HIS A 388 79.12 -16.89 129.84
CA HIS A 388 77.70 -17.11 129.57
C HIS A 388 76.97 -15.80 129.19
N LEU A 389 77.20 -14.72 129.95
CA LEU A 389 76.63 -13.40 129.64
C LEU A 389 77.13 -12.85 128.31
N SER A 390 78.39 -13.09 127.95
CA SER A 390 78.92 -12.68 126.65
C SER A 390 78.35 -13.50 125.49
N PHE A 391 78.12 -14.81 125.67
CA PHE A 391 77.43 -15.62 124.66
C PHE A 391 75.98 -15.16 124.43
N GLU A 392 75.23 -14.90 125.51
CA GLU A 392 73.83 -14.48 125.44
C GLU A 392 73.69 -13.05 124.84
N THR A 393 74.62 -12.15 125.17
CA THR A 393 74.71 -10.81 124.54
C THR A 393 75.01 -10.93 123.05
N GLU A 394 75.89 -11.86 122.66
CA GLU A 394 76.26 -12.07 121.26
C GLU A 394 75.14 -12.75 120.45
N THR A 395 74.36 -13.64 121.06
CA THR A 395 73.18 -14.24 120.42
C THR A 395 72.09 -13.20 120.19
N ALA A 396 71.77 -12.37 121.20
CA ALA A 396 70.79 -11.30 121.05
C ALA A 396 71.21 -10.27 119.99
N ARG A 397 72.51 -9.93 119.94
CA ARG A 397 73.09 -9.08 118.90
C ARG A 397 72.93 -9.68 117.50
N ARG A 398 73.16 -10.98 117.34
CA ARG A 398 73.03 -11.68 116.06
C ARG A 398 71.58 -11.70 115.57
N GLU A 399 70.63 -11.95 116.46
CA GLU A 399 69.20 -11.92 116.14
C GLU A 399 68.73 -10.50 115.74
N GLU A 400 69.22 -9.45 116.42
CA GLU A 400 68.97 -8.06 116.02
C GLU A 400 69.54 -7.75 114.62
N GLU A 401 70.77 -8.20 114.34
CA GLU A 401 71.39 -8.05 113.02
C GLU A 401 70.63 -8.79 111.91
N GLU A 402 70.12 -10.00 112.19
CA GLU A 402 69.30 -10.77 111.24
C GLU A 402 67.96 -10.09 110.96
N MET A 403 67.26 -9.62 112.00
CA MET A 403 65.99 -8.89 111.86
C MET A 403 66.17 -7.56 111.12
N ARG A 404 67.29 -6.87 111.36
CA ARG A 404 67.67 -5.66 110.62
C ARG A 404 67.97 -5.96 109.16
N SER A 405 68.70 -7.05 108.88
CA SER A 405 68.99 -7.50 107.51
C SER A 405 67.69 -7.82 106.76
N LYS A 406 66.80 -8.62 107.35
CA LYS A 406 65.50 -8.99 106.77
C LYS A 406 64.62 -7.77 106.48
N THR A 407 64.60 -6.81 107.41
CA THR A 407 63.86 -5.55 107.25
C THR A 407 64.44 -4.72 106.10
N GLN A 408 65.76 -4.71 105.94
CA GLN A 408 66.43 -4.02 104.83
C GLN A 408 66.16 -4.69 103.48
N GLU A 409 66.16 -6.03 103.42
CA GLU A 409 65.80 -6.77 102.20
C GLU A 409 64.35 -6.48 101.76
N LEU A 410 63.39 -6.55 102.69
CA LEU A 410 61.98 -6.22 102.40
C LEU A 410 61.81 -4.77 101.95
N LYS A 411 62.59 -3.84 102.53
CA LYS A 411 62.58 -2.43 102.10
C LYS A 411 63.15 -2.25 100.70
N GLN A 412 64.25 -2.93 100.37
CA GLN A 412 64.84 -2.89 99.03
C GLN A 412 63.91 -3.50 97.99
N GLU A 413 63.22 -4.60 98.32
CA GLU A 413 62.25 -5.23 97.41
C GLU A 413 61.04 -4.32 97.16
N ALA A 414 60.51 -3.67 98.21
CA ALA A 414 59.44 -2.68 98.06
C ALA A 414 59.87 -1.48 97.20
N GLU A 415 61.11 -1.00 97.34
CA GLU A 415 61.67 0.07 96.51
C GLU A 415 61.84 -0.35 95.03
N LYS A 416 62.29 -1.59 94.76
CA LYS A 416 62.38 -2.12 93.38
C LYS A 416 61.00 -2.21 92.73
N SER A 417 60.00 -2.76 93.44
CA SER A 417 58.63 -2.85 92.93
C SER A 417 58.04 -1.46 92.66
N LYS A 418 58.36 -0.46 93.50
CA LYS A 418 57.94 0.92 93.28
C LYS A 418 58.61 1.55 92.05
N ALA A 419 59.91 1.31 91.85
CA ALA A 419 60.63 1.80 90.68
C ALA A 419 60.07 1.25 89.36
N VAL A 420 59.73 -0.05 89.32
CA VAL A 420 59.09 -0.67 88.16
C VAL A 420 57.71 -0.05 87.88
N ALA A 421 56.91 0.21 88.92
CA ALA A 421 55.62 0.87 88.76
C ALA A 421 55.76 2.31 88.22
N GLU A 422 56.71 3.09 88.74
CA GLU A 422 57.00 4.46 88.25
C GLU A 422 57.52 4.47 86.80
N GLU A 423 58.26 3.45 86.36
CA GLU A 423 58.70 3.33 84.97
C GLU A 423 57.53 3.03 84.01
N LEU A 424 56.63 2.12 84.41
CA LEU A 424 55.43 1.80 83.63
C LEU A 424 54.50 3.01 83.52
N GLU A 425 54.36 3.80 84.59
CA GLU A 425 53.56 5.04 84.59
C GLU A 425 54.14 6.10 83.64
N LYS A 426 55.47 6.31 83.66
CA LYS A 426 56.15 7.20 82.71
C LYS A 426 56.00 6.76 81.25
N LYS A 427 56.09 5.45 80.98
CA LYS A 427 55.85 4.90 79.63
C LYS A 427 54.41 5.12 79.18
N LEU A 428 53.44 4.90 80.06
CA LEU A 428 52.03 5.14 79.78
C LEU A 428 51.76 6.61 79.45
N GLU A 429 52.35 7.55 80.20
CA GLU A 429 52.20 8.98 79.93
C GLU A 429 52.85 9.42 78.60
N LEU A 430 53.99 8.82 78.22
CA LEU A 430 54.59 9.05 76.90
C LEU A 430 53.67 8.58 75.76
N TYR A 431 53.07 7.39 75.89
CA TYR A 431 52.13 6.89 74.87
C TYR A 431 50.87 7.77 74.77
N LEU A 432 50.38 8.30 75.89
CA LEU A 432 49.25 9.24 75.88
C LEU A 432 49.62 10.55 75.17
N LYS A 433 50.79 11.13 75.44
CA LYS A 433 51.26 12.35 74.74
C LYS A 433 51.45 12.12 73.24
N GLN A 434 52.01 10.99 72.85
CA GLN A 434 52.17 10.63 71.44
C GLN A 434 50.82 10.47 70.73
N ALA A 435 49.82 9.87 71.41
CA ALA A 435 48.47 9.76 70.88
C ALA A 435 47.77 11.13 70.72
N GLU A 436 47.97 12.05 71.66
CA GLU A 436 47.46 13.42 71.55
C GLU A 436 48.14 14.21 70.42
N GLU A 437 49.45 14.06 70.23
CA GLU A 437 50.18 14.72 69.14
C GLU A 437 49.75 14.18 67.77
N ALA A 438 49.56 12.87 67.63
CA ALA A 438 49.04 12.26 66.41
C ALA A 438 47.64 12.78 66.07
N LYS A 439 46.77 12.91 67.09
CA LYS A 439 45.42 13.47 66.92
C LYS A 439 45.44 14.96 66.55
N ALA A 440 46.35 15.74 67.14
CA ALA A 440 46.52 17.15 66.79
C ALA A 440 47.08 17.32 65.35
N ALA A 441 47.97 16.44 64.92
CA ALA A 441 48.48 16.42 63.54
C ALA A 441 47.38 16.04 62.55
N GLU A 442 46.54 15.05 62.87
CA GLU A 442 45.37 14.68 62.08
C GLU A 442 44.41 15.87 61.93
N GLN A 443 44.08 16.56 63.01
CA GLN A 443 43.19 17.73 62.96
C GLN A 443 43.80 18.89 62.16
N ARG A 444 45.12 19.11 62.27
CA ARG A 444 45.82 20.14 61.47
C ARG A 444 45.81 19.81 59.97
N ALA A 445 46.01 18.54 59.61
CA ALA A 445 45.91 18.10 58.22
C ALA A 445 44.48 18.26 57.67
N ILE A 446 43.46 17.97 58.49
CA ILE A 446 42.06 18.19 58.11
C ILE A 446 41.76 19.67 57.91
N GLU A 447 42.28 20.56 58.76
CA GLU A 447 42.14 22.01 58.61
C GLU A 447 42.90 22.56 57.39
N GLU A 448 44.12 22.10 57.11
CA GLU A 448 44.85 22.45 55.88
C GLU A 448 44.09 21.98 54.63
N MET A 449 43.57 20.75 54.60
CA MET A 449 42.77 20.27 53.48
C MET A 449 41.51 21.13 53.26
N LYS A 450 40.88 21.62 54.35
CA LYS A 450 39.76 22.57 54.24
C LYS A 450 40.20 23.95 53.75
N MET A 451 41.28 24.50 54.28
CA MET A 451 41.80 25.82 53.87
C MET A 451 42.25 25.81 52.41
N MET A 452 42.85 24.72 51.92
CA MET A 452 43.21 24.53 50.52
C MET A 452 41.95 24.45 49.63
N SER A 453 40.88 23.83 50.12
CA SER A 453 39.60 23.76 49.40
C SER A 453 38.89 25.12 49.31
N ASP A 454 39.04 25.98 50.33
CA ASP A 454 38.40 27.30 50.36
C ASP A 454 39.26 28.42 49.72
N SER A 455 40.60 28.30 49.73
CA SER A 455 41.51 29.31 49.15
C SER A 455 41.68 29.19 47.65
N ASP A 456 41.44 28.02 47.05
CA ASP A 456 41.47 27.83 45.59
C ASP A 456 40.33 28.60 44.88
N ASN A 457 39.41 29.22 45.64
CA ASN A 457 38.38 30.08 45.07
C ASN A 457 38.68 31.58 45.15
N THR A 458 39.78 32.03 45.78
CA THR A 458 40.18 33.44 45.75
C THR A 458 41.68 33.64 45.99
N GLN A 459 42.39 34.03 44.92
CA GLN A 459 43.75 34.61 44.85
C GLN A 459 44.92 33.63 44.63
N ASP A 460 45.41 33.59 43.38
CA ASP A 460 46.83 33.91 43.11
C ASP A 460 47.07 34.18 41.61
N THR A 461 46.78 35.42 41.19
CA THR A 461 47.41 36.03 40.00
C THR A 461 47.99 37.38 40.39
N VAL A 462 49.23 37.32 40.87
CA VAL A 462 50.17 38.43 40.88
C VAL A 462 50.73 38.56 39.46
N SER A 463 50.27 39.55 38.69
CA SER A 463 51.05 40.20 37.62
C SER A 463 50.34 41.46 37.09
N VAL A 464 50.98 42.60 37.38
CA VAL A 464 51.25 43.72 36.46
C VAL A 464 50.18 44.01 35.40
N ALA A 465 49.45 45.09 35.64
CA ALA A 465 49.02 46.09 34.66
C ALA A 465 48.63 45.60 33.25
N ASP A 466 47.39 45.14 33.10
CA ASP A 466 46.50 45.68 32.09
C ASP A 466 45.05 45.58 32.60
N SER A 467 44.49 46.74 32.89
CA SER A 467 43.24 46.95 33.59
C SER A 467 42.04 46.68 32.69
N ASN A 468 41.80 45.41 32.40
CA ASN A 468 40.52 44.86 31.99
C ASN A 468 40.73 43.34 32.02
N GLY A 469 40.03 42.60 32.87
CA GLY A 469 40.17 41.13 33.02
C GLY A 469 39.70 40.35 31.79
N LYS A 470 40.18 40.74 30.60
CA LYS A 470 39.80 40.29 29.29
C LYS A 470 41.02 39.61 28.71
N ILE A 471 41.11 38.31 28.94
CA ILE A 471 42.12 37.47 28.28
C ILE A 471 41.82 37.56 26.78
N VAL A 472 42.66 38.27 26.04
CA VAL A 472 42.54 38.39 24.58
C VAL A 472 43.19 37.15 23.98
N LEU A 473 42.37 36.12 23.74
CA LEU A 473 42.78 34.99 22.90
C LEU A 473 42.78 35.41 21.43
N THR A 474 43.78 34.94 20.68
CA THR A 474 43.74 34.99 19.22
C THR A 474 42.60 34.08 18.70
N VAL A 475 42.07 34.38 17.50
CA VAL A 475 40.97 33.60 16.89
C VAL A 475 41.33 32.12 16.77
N ASP A 476 42.59 31.84 16.43
CA ASP A 476 43.10 30.48 16.27
C ASP A 476 43.19 29.74 17.62
N GLU A 477 43.63 30.41 18.68
CA GLU A 477 43.65 29.82 20.03
C GLU A 477 42.24 29.55 20.55
N PHE A 478 41.28 30.45 20.31
CA PHE A 478 39.88 30.25 20.70
C PHE A 478 39.25 29.07 19.95
N ALA A 479 39.51 28.95 18.64
CA ALA A 479 39.03 27.83 17.84
C ALA A 479 39.65 26.50 18.31
N ALA A 480 40.94 26.49 18.65
CA ALA A 480 41.60 25.31 19.19
C ALA A 480 41.07 24.93 20.59
N LEU A 481 40.83 25.90 21.47
CA LEU A 481 40.27 25.64 22.80
C LEU A 481 38.82 25.14 22.72
N SER A 482 38.00 25.77 21.87
CA SER A 482 36.61 25.36 21.64
C SER A 482 36.54 23.96 21.05
N GLY A 483 37.46 23.61 20.13
CA GLY A 483 37.60 22.24 19.61
C GLY A 483 37.93 21.23 20.70
N LYS A 484 38.90 21.53 21.57
CA LYS A 484 39.29 20.66 22.69
C LYS A 484 38.20 20.48 23.74
N ILE A 485 37.44 21.53 24.04
CA ILE A 485 36.28 21.46 24.95
C ILE A 485 35.25 20.49 24.38
N LYS A 486 34.92 20.62 23.09
CA LYS A 486 33.94 19.76 22.44
C LYS A 486 34.42 18.30 22.36
N GLU A 487 35.69 18.07 22.06
CA GLU A 487 36.29 16.74 22.10
C GLU A 487 36.24 16.13 23.51
N SER A 488 36.46 16.93 24.55
CA SER A 488 36.36 16.49 25.94
C SER A 488 34.92 16.19 26.36
N GLU A 489 33.95 16.99 25.91
CA GLU A 489 32.52 16.78 26.13
C GLU A 489 32.05 15.50 25.44
N ASP A 490 32.42 15.29 24.18
CA ASP A 490 32.16 14.05 23.44
C ASP A 490 32.83 12.83 24.10
N LEU A 491 34.03 13.00 24.66
CA LEU A 491 34.71 11.94 25.43
C LEU A 491 33.93 11.61 26.70
N ILE A 492 33.49 12.62 27.45
CA ILE A 492 32.68 12.45 28.68
C ILE A 492 31.38 11.73 28.33
N ASP A 493 30.63 12.20 27.34
CA ASP A 493 29.37 11.58 26.91
C ASP A 493 29.58 10.12 26.49
N ARG A 494 30.68 9.84 25.77
CA ARG A 494 31.02 8.48 25.36
C ARG A 494 31.40 7.59 26.55
N THR A 495 32.07 8.15 27.57
CA THR A 495 32.36 7.42 28.80
C THR A 495 31.12 7.21 29.66
N GLU A 496 30.24 8.20 29.77
CA GLU A 496 29.01 8.13 30.54
C GLU A 496 28.04 7.10 29.94
N THR A 497 27.88 7.12 28.62
CA THR A 497 27.07 6.12 27.91
C THR A 497 27.62 4.70 28.07
N ALA A 498 28.94 4.52 28.04
CA ALA A 498 29.58 3.22 28.29
C ALA A 498 29.38 2.74 29.74
N VAL A 499 29.55 3.62 30.72
CA VAL A 499 29.34 3.32 32.15
C VAL A 499 27.86 3.01 32.42
N MET A 500 26.94 3.80 31.86
CA MET A 500 25.50 3.56 31.98
C MET A 500 25.08 2.21 31.40
N ALA A 501 25.62 1.83 30.25
CA ALA A 501 25.39 0.49 29.67
C ALA A 501 25.93 -0.63 30.57
N GLN A 502 27.08 -0.44 31.21
CA GLN A 502 27.63 -1.40 32.16
C GLN A 502 26.78 -1.52 33.43
N VAL A 503 26.29 -0.40 33.97
CA VAL A 503 25.38 -0.37 35.13
C VAL A 503 24.07 -1.09 34.81
N GLU A 504 23.50 -0.88 33.62
CA GLU A 504 22.29 -1.58 33.19
C GLU A 504 22.52 -3.09 33.02
N ALA A 505 23.67 -3.50 32.48
CA ALA A 505 24.08 -4.90 32.40
C ALA A 505 24.28 -5.54 33.80
N ILE A 506 24.82 -4.80 34.77
CA ILE A 506 24.93 -5.27 36.15
C ILE A 506 23.54 -5.38 36.79
N ASN A 507 22.67 -4.40 36.56
CA ASN A 507 21.32 -4.38 37.13
C ASN A 507 20.45 -5.52 36.59
N THR A 508 20.55 -5.84 35.30
CA THR A 508 19.88 -6.99 34.70
C THR A 508 20.39 -8.32 35.28
N ARG A 509 21.71 -8.48 35.46
CA ARG A 509 22.29 -9.65 36.13
C ARG A 509 21.87 -9.77 37.59
N LYS A 510 21.82 -8.66 38.32
CA LYS A 510 21.35 -8.59 39.71
C LYS A 510 19.89 -9.06 39.82
N ASN A 511 19.00 -8.50 39.01
CA ASN A 511 17.58 -8.87 39.01
C ASN A 511 17.35 -10.35 38.65
N GLU A 512 18.18 -10.93 37.79
CA GLU A 512 18.15 -12.37 37.49
C GLU A 512 18.58 -13.23 38.68
N VAL A 513 19.61 -12.82 39.43
CA VAL A 513 20.03 -13.50 40.66
C VAL A 513 18.95 -13.38 41.73
N ASP A 514 18.38 -12.21 41.92
CA ASP A 514 17.33 -11.96 42.92
C ASP A 514 16.09 -12.85 42.63
N ARG A 515 15.67 -12.98 41.37
CA ARG A 515 14.60 -13.92 40.96
C ARG A 515 14.92 -15.38 41.27
N LYS A 516 16.18 -15.81 41.07
CA LYS A 516 16.62 -17.18 41.40
C LYS A 516 16.61 -17.42 42.91
N VAL A 517 17.05 -16.44 43.70
CA VAL A 517 17.00 -16.51 45.16
C VAL A 517 15.56 -16.60 45.65
N GLU A 518 14.65 -15.79 45.10
CA GLU A 518 13.22 -15.83 45.43
C GLU A 518 12.58 -17.19 45.09
N ALA A 519 12.90 -17.75 43.92
CA ALA A 519 12.43 -19.09 43.54
C ALA A 519 12.95 -20.18 44.49
N ASN A 520 14.23 -20.12 44.90
CA ASN A 520 14.81 -21.06 45.84
C ASN A 520 14.18 -20.94 47.24
N LEU A 521 13.93 -19.72 47.73
CA LEU A 521 13.25 -19.52 49.00
C LEU A 521 11.85 -20.11 48.98
N LYS A 522 11.10 -19.90 47.89
CA LYS A 522 9.76 -20.48 47.72
C LYS A 522 9.79 -22.02 47.68
N ALA A 523 10.77 -22.62 47.02
CA ALA A 523 10.96 -24.07 47.02
C ALA A 523 11.31 -24.62 48.42
N ILE A 524 12.13 -23.90 49.20
CA ILE A 524 12.45 -24.27 50.58
C ILE A 524 11.19 -24.20 51.46
N GLU A 525 10.36 -23.18 51.30
CA GLU A 525 9.07 -23.07 52.02
C GLU A 525 8.11 -24.21 51.67
N GLU A 526 8.02 -24.61 50.39
CA GLU A 526 7.20 -25.73 49.96
C GLU A 526 7.70 -27.06 50.54
N ILE A 527 9.03 -27.30 50.53
CA ILE A 527 9.64 -28.48 51.16
C ILE A 527 9.36 -28.51 52.67
N LYS A 528 9.46 -27.37 53.35
CA LYS A 528 9.13 -27.26 54.78
C LYS A 528 7.66 -27.58 55.05
N ALA A 529 6.74 -27.01 54.27
CA ALA A 529 5.31 -27.29 54.41
C ALA A 529 4.99 -28.77 54.15
N ALA A 530 5.60 -29.38 53.14
CA ALA A 530 5.47 -30.81 52.86
C ALA A 530 6.02 -31.68 54.00
N THR A 531 7.15 -31.29 54.58
CA THR A 531 7.78 -31.99 55.71
C THR A 531 6.91 -31.90 56.97
N ASP A 532 6.35 -30.73 57.28
CA ASP A 532 5.44 -30.54 58.41
C ASP A 532 4.14 -31.35 58.25
N MET A 533 3.59 -31.42 57.04
CA MET A 533 2.42 -32.27 56.76
C MET A 533 2.77 -33.76 56.90
N ALA A 534 3.92 -34.20 56.40
CA ALA A 534 4.36 -35.59 56.54
C ALA A 534 4.60 -35.96 58.01
N LEU A 535 5.19 -35.05 58.79
CA LEU A 535 5.41 -35.23 60.22
C LEU A 535 4.10 -35.33 61.00
N ARG A 536 3.13 -34.43 60.75
CA ARG A 536 1.79 -34.53 61.35
C ARG A 536 1.06 -35.82 60.99
N ASN A 537 1.17 -36.27 59.73
CA ASN A 537 0.58 -37.54 59.31
C ASN A 537 1.23 -38.74 60.01
N ALA A 538 2.55 -38.71 60.23
CA ALA A 538 3.28 -39.74 60.97
C ALA A 538 2.86 -39.75 62.46
N GLU A 539 2.78 -38.58 63.10
CA GLU A 539 2.32 -38.45 64.49
C GLU A 539 0.87 -38.95 64.67
N MET A 540 -0.01 -38.65 63.71
CA MET A 540 -1.38 -39.18 63.69
C MET A 540 -1.40 -40.71 63.52
N ALA A 541 -0.57 -41.26 62.64
CA ALA A 541 -0.46 -42.70 62.44
C ALA A 541 0.07 -43.42 63.69
N ASP A 542 1.07 -42.84 64.36
CA ASP A 542 1.59 -43.36 65.62
C ASP A 542 0.54 -43.27 66.73
N SER A 543 -0.23 -42.19 66.80
CA SER A 543 -1.33 -42.05 67.75
C SER A 543 -2.43 -43.10 67.51
N ALA A 544 -2.78 -43.35 66.24
CA ALA A 544 -3.74 -44.40 65.86
C ALA A 544 -3.20 -45.80 66.17
N LYS A 545 -1.91 -46.05 65.91
CA LYS A 545 -1.23 -47.31 66.27
C LYS A 545 -1.28 -47.55 67.78
N VAL A 546 -0.96 -46.55 68.59
CA VAL A 546 -1.02 -46.65 70.06
C VAL A 546 -2.45 -46.95 70.54
N ALA A 547 -3.48 -46.36 69.92
CA ALA A 547 -4.87 -46.66 70.24
C ALA A 547 -5.23 -48.13 69.94
N VAL A 548 -4.86 -48.64 68.75
CA VAL A 548 -5.10 -50.04 68.35
C VAL A 548 -4.32 -51.01 69.24
N GLU A 549 -3.05 -50.72 69.56
CA GLU A 549 -2.24 -51.53 70.47
C GLU A 549 -2.85 -51.56 71.89
N GLY A 550 -3.44 -50.45 72.33
CA GLY A 550 -4.19 -50.36 73.58
C GLY A 550 -5.43 -51.26 73.61
N GLU A 551 -6.24 -51.26 72.54
CA GLU A 551 -7.39 -52.16 72.44
C GLU A 551 -6.99 -53.63 72.33
N LEU A 552 -5.95 -53.94 71.54
CA LEU A 552 -5.41 -55.30 71.40
C LEU A 552 -4.85 -55.83 72.73
N LYS A 553 -4.29 -54.95 73.57
CA LYS A 553 -3.83 -55.32 74.91
C LYS A 553 -5.02 -55.64 75.83
N LYS A 554 -6.11 -54.88 75.77
CA LYS A 554 -7.35 -55.17 76.52
C LYS A 554 -7.97 -56.50 76.08
N TRP A 555 -8.09 -56.73 74.78
CA TRP A 555 -8.63 -57.98 74.21
C TRP A 555 -7.84 -59.20 74.67
N ARG A 556 -6.49 -59.15 74.62
CA ARG A 556 -5.63 -60.23 75.13
C ARG A 556 -5.82 -60.49 76.63
N GLN A 557 -6.14 -59.45 77.40
CA GLN A 557 -6.36 -59.55 78.83
C GLN A 557 -7.75 -60.14 79.15
N GLU A 558 -8.78 -59.83 78.36
CA GLU A 558 -10.11 -60.44 78.43
C GLU A 558 -10.10 -61.91 78.00
N GLU A 559 -9.37 -62.24 76.93
CA GLU A 559 -9.21 -63.61 76.43
C GLU A 559 -8.47 -64.50 77.44
N GLN A 560 -7.42 -64.00 78.09
CA GLN A 560 -6.80 -64.68 79.23
C GLN A 560 -7.77 -64.87 80.40
N ASN A 561 -8.56 -63.85 80.76
CA ASN A 561 -9.55 -63.97 81.83
C ASN A 561 -10.65 -65.01 81.50
N LEU A 562 -11.03 -65.16 80.23
CA LEU A 562 -11.96 -66.19 79.76
C LEU A 562 -11.34 -67.60 79.83
N ASP A 563 -10.07 -67.77 79.43
CA ASP A 563 -9.36 -69.05 79.54
C ASP A 563 -9.16 -69.47 81.00
N TYR A 564 -8.87 -68.52 81.91
CA TYR A 564 -8.82 -68.80 83.35
C TYR A 564 -10.20 -69.14 83.93
N SER A 565 -11.27 -68.58 83.37
CA SER A 565 -12.66 -68.92 83.74
C SER A 565 -13.02 -70.34 83.27
N ASP A 566 -12.66 -70.73 82.04
CA ASP A 566 -13.08 -72.02 81.47
C ASP A 566 -12.21 -73.20 81.94
N ASN A 567 -10.94 -72.97 82.28
CA ASN A 567 -10.13 -73.97 83.00
C ASN A 567 -10.49 -74.09 84.50
N SER A 568 -11.34 -73.19 85.03
CA SER A 568 -12.00 -73.43 86.32
C SER A 568 -13.18 -74.39 86.14
N SER A 569 -12.83 -75.64 85.82
CA SER A 569 -13.52 -76.86 86.23
C SER A 569 -15.03 -76.70 86.36
N ARG A 570 -15.77 -76.60 85.24
CA ARG A 570 -17.18 -77.01 85.28
C ARG A 570 -17.19 -78.52 85.50
N PRO A 571 -17.61 -79.00 86.67
CA PRO A 571 -17.67 -80.42 86.94
C PRO A 571 -18.79 -80.97 86.06
N ILE A 572 -18.45 -81.89 85.18
CA ILE A 572 -19.40 -82.74 84.46
C ILE A 572 -20.08 -83.59 85.54
N SER A 573 -21.17 -83.09 86.12
CA SER A 573 -22.04 -83.89 86.97
C SER A 573 -22.97 -84.67 86.07
N LEU A 574 -22.51 -85.86 85.71
CA LEU A 574 -23.31 -87.01 85.34
C LEU A 574 -24.43 -87.19 86.39
N ARG A 575 -25.60 -86.61 86.13
CA ARG A 575 -26.84 -87.09 86.70
C ARG A 575 -27.51 -87.93 85.62
N ILE A 576 -27.39 -89.24 85.87
CA ILE A 576 -28.06 -90.38 85.23
C ILE A 576 -29.51 -90.07 84.87
#